data_AF-A0AAD4TD96-F1
#
_entry.id   AF-A0AAD4TD96-F1
#
_cell.length_a   1.000
_cell.length_b   1.000
_cell.length_c   1.000
_cell.angle_alpha   90.00
_cell.angle_beta   90.00
_cell.angle_gamma   90.00
#
_symmetry.space_group_name_H-M   'P 1'
#
loop_
_entity.id
_entity.type
_entity.pdbx_description
1 polymer ?
#
loop_
_entity_poly.entity_id
_entity_poly.type
_entity_poly.pdbx_seq_one_letter_code
_entity_poly.pdbx_strand_id
1 'polypeptide(L)'
;MASSFGYVRYKVAYANLYALSYMPSAVQELRKERKILNQLENSGVINPLVPFACQVCGRKFHTNDKLVNHFKIHKWEHVKCLNRLESSRGSRRIKLDGKLSMKMEKYKNAARDVLTPKVGYGLVDELKRAGFWVQFVSDKPQAANTVLREHMVEMLDSKHADCVVLVSDDSDFVDVLREARQRGLTTVVVGDSKDGSLKRCADVEFSWQEIMLGKAKKEAVLVMGRWKDQHVPERLERTYKPESEEDESDIGKFEF
;
A
#
# COMPACT_ATOMS: atom_id res chain seq x y z
N MET A 1 3.66 5.88 6.73
CA MET A 1 4.06 7.22 6.28
C MET A 1 2.82 8.10 6.08
N ALA A 2 1.89 7.78 5.19
CA ALA A 2 0.65 8.57 5.01
C ALA A 2 -0.14 8.82 6.32
N SER A 3 -0.18 7.84 7.24
CA SER A 3 -0.81 8.00 8.56
C SER A 3 -0.17 9.04 9.48
N SER A 4 1.04 9.51 9.16
CA SER A 4 1.71 10.60 9.87
C SER A 4 1.13 11.97 9.50
N PHE A 5 0.46 12.08 8.35
CA PHE A 5 -0.25 13.27 7.89
C PHE A 5 -1.73 13.28 8.31
N GLY A 6 -2.15 12.37 9.19
CA GLY A 6 -3.52 12.31 9.70
C GLY A 6 -4.22 10.97 9.44
N TYR A 7 -5.54 10.96 9.60
CA TYR A 7 -6.36 9.78 9.38
C TYR A 7 -6.49 9.48 7.88
N VAL A 8 -6.07 8.28 7.47
CA VAL A 8 -6.14 7.85 6.07
C VAL A 8 -7.51 7.26 5.77
N ARG A 9 -8.35 8.02 5.06
CA ARG A 9 -9.70 7.60 4.69
C ARG A 9 -9.73 6.61 3.53
N TYR A 10 -8.90 6.83 2.51
CA TYR A 10 -8.82 5.98 1.32
C TYR A 10 -7.37 5.60 1.03
N LYS A 11 -7.18 4.34 0.61
CA LYS A 11 -5.92 3.81 0.09
C LYS A 11 -6.23 3.09 -1.20
N VAL A 12 -5.82 3.64 -2.32
CA VAL A 12 -6.16 3.09 -3.64
C VAL A 12 -4.87 2.89 -4.43
N ALA A 13 -4.80 1.77 -5.16
CA ALA A 13 -3.70 1.46 -6.05
C ALA A 13 -4.27 1.00 -7.40
N TYR A 14 -3.82 1.65 -8.47
CA TYR A 14 -4.15 1.29 -9.85
C TYR A 14 -2.93 0.68 -10.50
N ALA A 15 -3.11 -0.45 -11.16
CA ALA A 15 -2.04 -1.05 -11.92
C ALA A 15 -2.57 -1.86 -13.11
N ASN A 16 -1.78 -1.89 -14.18
CA ASN A 16 -1.96 -2.84 -15.26
C ASN A 16 -1.40 -4.22 -14.85
N LEU A 17 -1.73 -5.26 -15.63
CA LEU A 17 -1.28 -6.62 -15.32
C LEU A 17 0.25 -6.73 -15.38
N TYR A 18 0.88 -5.95 -16.25
CA TYR A 18 2.33 -5.92 -16.43
C TYR A 18 3.07 -5.32 -15.23
N ALA A 19 2.61 -4.23 -14.63
CA ALA A 19 3.25 -3.59 -13.49
C ALA A 19 3.22 -4.47 -12.23
N LEU A 20 2.17 -5.27 -12.06
CA LEU A 20 2.03 -6.20 -10.94
C LEU A 20 2.71 -7.55 -11.17
N SER A 21 2.99 -7.91 -12.42
CA SER A 21 3.78 -9.09 -12.78
C SER A 21 5.27 -8.79 -12.96
N TYR A 22 5.64 -7.51 -13.00
CA TYR A 22 7.02 -7.06 -13.11
C TYR A 22 7.87 -7.63 -11.97
N MET A 23 9.02 -8.18 -12.35
CA MET A 23 9.97 -8.79 -11.45
C MET A 23 11.29 -8.06 -11.61
N PRO A 24 11.84 -7.43 -10.55
CA PRO A 24 13.10 -6.69 -10.65
C PRO A 24 14.20 -7.54 -11.29
N SER A 25 15.04 -6.94 -12.13
CA SER A 25 16.10 -7.65 -12.89
C SER A 25 17.01 -8.48 -11.98
N ALA A 26 17.43 -7.91 -10.84
CA ALA A 26 18.21 -8.61 -9.82
C ALA A 26 17.52 -9.90 -9.33
N VAL A 27 16.19 -9.89 -9.16
CA VAL A 27 15.43 -11.08 -8.76
C VAL A 27 15.37 -12.11 -9.89
N GLN A 28 15.31 -11.66 -11.15
CA GLN A 28 15.34 -12.56 -12.31
C GLN A 28 16.71 -13.25 -12.44
N GLU A 29 17.80 -12.52 -12.24
CA GLU A 29 19.17 -13.05 -12.27
C GLU A 29 19.40 -14.08 -11.16
N LEU A 30 19.04 -13.74 -9.92
CA LEU A 30 19.09 -14.66 -8.78
C LEU A 30 18.33 -15.97 -9.05
N ARG A 31 17.20 -15.91 -9.78
CA ARG A 31 16.45 -17.12 -10.18
C ARG A 31 17.17 -17.94 -11.23
N LYS A 32 17.80 -17.30 -12.22
CA LYS A 32 18.60 -17.99 -13.25
C LYS A 32 19.78 -18.71 -12.59
N GLU A 33 20.50 -18.02 -11.71
CA GLU A 33 21.60 -18.59 -10.92
C GLU A 33 21.13 -19.77 -10.07
N ARG A 34 20.04 -19.61 -9.30
CA ARG A 34 19.49 -20.71 -8.48
C ARG A 34 19.07 -21.91 -9.33
N LYS A 35 18.52 -21.69 -10.53
CA LYS A 35 18.13 -22.77 -11.44
C LYS A 35 19.35 -23.56 -11.93
N ILE A 36 20.45 -22.86 -12.27
CA ILE A 36 21.72 -23.49 -12.63
C ILE A 36 22.28 -24.29 -11.45
N LEU A 37 22.29 -23.71 -10.25
CA LEU A 37 22.72 -24.40 -9.03
C LEU A 37 21.90 -25.67 -8.76
N ASN A 38 20.56 -25.61 -8.88
CA ASN A 38 19.72 -26.79 -8.72
C ASN A 38 20.05 -27.88 -9.74
N GLN A 39 20.35 -27.52 -10.99
CA GLN A 39 20.76 -28.49 -12.01
C GLN A 39 22.09 -29.17 -11.65
N LEU A 40 23.07 -28.40 -11.18
CA LEU A 40 24.38 -28.90 -10.75
C LEU A 40 24.32 -29.75 -9.48
N GLU A 41 23.44 -29.40 -8.53
CA GLU A 41 23.14 -30.20 -7.34
C GLU A 41 22.46 -31.52 -7.70
N ASN A 42 21.49 -31.47 -8.63
CA ASN A 42 20.75 -32.67 -9.04
C ASN A 42 21.61 -33.63 -9.89
N SER A 43 22.57 -33.10 -10.67
CA SER A 43 23.54 -33.92 -11.40
C SER A 43 24.67 -34.45 -10.51
N GLY A 44 24.75 -34.03 -9.25
CA GLY A 44 25.78 -34.44 -8.30
C GLY A 44 27.15 -33.82 -8.55
N VAL A 45 27.26 -32.87 -9.47
CA VAL A 45 28.51 -32.14 -9.77
C VAL A 45 28.89 -31.23 -8.61
N ILE A 46 27.89 -30.64 -7.94
CA ILE A 46 28.07 -29.84 -6.74
C ILE A 46 27.30 -30.49 -5.60
N ASN A 47 27.98 -30.69 -4.47
CA ASN A 47 27.33 -31.12 -3.23
C ASN A 47 27.44 -30.00 -2.19
N PRO A 48 26.32 -29.51 -1.64
CA PRO A 48 26.36 -28.50 -0.61
C PRO A 48 27.01 -29.08 0.66
N LEU A 49 28.00 -28.37 1.21
CA LEU A 49 28.68 -28.75 2.45
C LEU A 49 27.71 -28.87 3.64
N VAL A 50 26.65 -28.07 3.61
CA VAL A 50 25.58 -28.08 4.61
C VAL A 50 24.27 -28.56 3.96
N PRO A 51 23.66 -29.65 4.45
CA PRO A 51 22.36 -30.12 3.94
C PRO A 51 21.25 -29.08 4.13
N PHE A 52 20.35 -29.01 3.16
CA PHE A 52 19.17 -28.15 3.21
C PHE A 52 18.17 -28.66 4.25
N ALA A 53 17.90 -27.90 5.30
CA ALA A 53 16.98 -28.29 6.38
C ALA A 53 15.61 -27.59 6.26
N CYS A 54 14.53 -28.35 6.41
CA CYS A 54 13.18 -27.80 6.50
C CYS A 54 12.97 -27.14 7.87
N GLN A 55 12.76 -25.83 7.89
CA GLN A 55 12.55 -25.09 9.14
C GLN A 55 11.22 -25.42 9.84
N VAL A 56 10.26 -26.07 9.15
CA VAL A 56 8.99 -26.49 9.75
C VAL A 56 9.13 -27.79 10.56
N CYS A 57 9.80 -28.80 10.00
CA CYS A 57 9.87 -30.15 10.58
C CYS A 57 11.30 -30.67 10.86
N GLY A 58 12.34 -29.91 10.53
CA GLY A 58 13.75 -30.24 10.79
C GLY A 58 14.37 -31.26 9.83
N ARG A 59 13.61 -31.81 8.87
CA ARG A 59 14.13 -32.81 7.91
C ARG A 59 15.22 -32.21 7.01
N LYS A 60 16.30 -32.96 6.80
CA LYS A 60 17.46 -32.57 5.99
C LYS A 60 17.38 -33.19 4.60
N PHE A 61 17.83 -32.45 3.59
CA PHE A 61 17.83 -32.82 2.18
C PHE A 61 19.18 -32.49 1.54
N HIS A 62 19.62 -33.34 0.61
CA HIS A 62 20.90 -33.17 -0.08
C HIS A 62 20.84 -32.20 -1.26
N THR A 63 19.65 -31.93 -1.80
CA THR A 63 19.44 -30.96 -2.89
C THR A 63 18.31 -30.00 -2.53
N ASN A 64 18.38 -28.78 -3.04
CA ASN A 64 17.36 -27.76 -2.78
C ASN A 64 16.00 -28.16 -3.36
N ASP A 65 15.98 -28.76 -4.55
CA ASP A 65 14.73 -29.21 -5.18
C ASP A 65 13.98 -30.24 -4.34
N LYS A 66 14.69 -31.13 -3.63
CA LYS A 66 14.08 -32.09 -2.70
C LYS A 66 13.45 -31.37 -1.50
N LEU A 67 14.11 -30.35 -0.95
CA LEU A 67 13.54 -29.51 0.11
C LEU A 67 12.29 -28.78 -0.37
N VAL A 68 12.33 -28.13 -1.54
CA VAL A 68 11.20 -27.38 -2.11
C VAL A 68 10.01 -28.32 -2.39
N ASN A 69 10.27 -29.51 -2.92
CA ASN A 69 9.22 -30.51 -3.14
C ASN A 69 8.62 -31.01 -1.84
N HIS A 70 9.43 -31.28 -0.81
CA HIS A 70 8.94 -31.61 0.51
C HIS A 70 8.07 -30.49 1.10
N PHE A 71 8.48 -29.22 0.93
CA PHE A 71 7.76 -28.07 1.48
C PHE A 71 6.34 -27.90 0.92
N LYS A 72 6.04 -28.46 -0.25
CA LYS A 72 4.67 -28.52 -0.79
C LYS A 72 3.70 -29.20 0.18
N ILE A 73 4.14 -30.21 0.94
CA ILE A 73 3.32 -30.88 1.95
C ILE A 73 2.89 -29.88 3.03
N HIS A 74 3.82 -29.07 3.54
CA HIS A 74 3.52 -28.03 4.52
C HIS A 74 2.64 -26.92 3.96
N LYS A 75 2.75 -26.60 2.67
CA LYS A 75 1.81 -25.70 1.99
C LYS A 75 0.37 -26.24 2.05
N TRP A 76 0.17 -27.52 1.74
CA TRP A 76 -1.14 -28.16 1.83
C TRP A 76 -1.68 -28.17 3.26
N GLU A 77 -0.84 -28.50 4.25
CA GLU A 77 -1.22 -28.45 5.67
C GLU A 77 -1.64 -27.04 6.10
N HIS A 78 -0.91 -26.02 5.67
CA HIS A 78 -1.22 -24.63 5.99
C HIS A 78 -2.56 -24.19 5.39
N VAL A 79 -2.84 -24.52 4.12
CA VAL A 79 -4.14 -24.24 3.48
C VAL A 79 -5.27 -24.96 4.22
N LYS A 80 -5.09 -26.23 4.59
CA LYS A 80 -6.08 -26.98 5.38
C LYS A 80 -6.34 -26.32 6.73
N CYS A 81 -5.31 -25.80 7.39
CA CYS A 81 -5.46 -25.03 8.63
C CYS A 81 -6.24 -23.73 8.42
N LEU A 82 -5.95 -22.96 7.36
CA LEU A 82 -6.68 -21.73 7.02
C LEU A 82 -8.16 -21.99 6.77
N ASN A 83 -8.50 -22.97 5.94
CA ASN A 83 -9.90 -23.31 5.63
C ASN A 83 -10.68 -23.72 6.89
N ARG A 84 -10.02 -24.39 7.84
CA ARG A 84 -10.62 -24.75 9.14
C ARG A 84 -10.86 -23.53 10.03
N LEU A 85 -9.97 -22.55 9.97
CA LEU A 85 -10.11 -21.29 10.70
C LEU A 85 -11.25 -20.44 10.12
N GLU A 86 -11.34 -20.34 8.78
CA GLU A 86 -12.37 -19.59 8.07
C GLU A 86 -13.79 -20.15 8.29
N SER A 87 -13.91 -21.49 8.29
CA SER A 87 -15.18 -22.18 8.57
C SER A 87 -15.61 -22.13 10.04
N SER A 88 -14.70 -21.79 10.96
CA SER A 88 -15.01 -21.66 12.38
C SER A 88 -15.54 -20.27 12.72
N ARG A 89 -16.55 -20.18 13.59
CA ARG A 89 -17.16 -18.90 14.02
C ARG A 89 -17.14 -18.72 15.55
N GLY A 90 -17.23 -17.47 15.99
CA GLY A 90 -17.36 -17.09 17.40
C GLY A 90 -16.15 -17.47 18.27
N SER A 91 -16.40 -17.74 19.57
CA SER A 91 -15.36 -18.08 20.56
C SER A 91 -14.49 -19.28 20.14
N ARG A 92 -15.06 -20.24 19.40
CA ARG A 92 -14.33 -21.40 18.87
C ARG A 92 -13.23 -20.98 17.88
N ARG A 93 -13.48 -19.95 17.06
CA ARG A 93 -12.48 -19.40 16.13
C ARG A 93 -11.31 -18.80 16.89
N ILE A 94 -11.58 -17.97 17.91
CA ILE A 94 -10.53 -17.31 18.71
C ILE A 94 -9.62 -18.36 19.38
N LYS A 95 -10.22 -19.41 19.97
CA LYS A 95 -9.46 -20.52 20.57
C LYS A 95 -8.64 -21.30 19.55
N LEU A 96 -9.17 -21.52 18.35
CA LEU A 96 -8.45 -22.22 17.27
C LEU A 96 -7.31 -21.37 16.71
N ASP A 97 -7.54 -20.08 16.53
CA ASP A 97 -6.53 -19.12 16.08
C ASP A 97 -5.35 -19.07 17.04
N GLY A 98 -5.61 -18.95 18.35
CA GLY A 98 -4.56 -18.98 19.37
C GLY A 98 -3.73 -20.27 19.34
N LYS A 99 -4.37 -21.43 19.12
CA LYS A 99 -3.66 -22.72 18.99
C LYS A 99 -2.83 -22.83 17.71
N LEU A 100 -3.29 -22.23 16.61
CA LEU A 100 -2.65 -22.34 15.30
C LEU A 100 -1.61 -21.24 15.04
N SER A 101 -1.67 -20.14 15.80
CA SER A 101 -0.83 -18.95 15.59
C SER A 101 0.66 -19.28 15.43
N MET A 102 1.25 -20.02 16.38
CA MET A 102 2.67 -20.41 16.29
C MET A 102 2.97 -21.30 15.08
N LYS A 103 2.05 -22.22 14.72
CA LYS A 103 2.24 -23.11 13.56
C LYS A 103 2.17 -22.31 12.25
N MET A 104 1.25 -21.35 12.16
CA MET A 104 1.11 -20.46 11.02
C MET A 104 2.33 -19.55 10.86
N GLU A 105 2.84 -18.99 11.96
CA GLU A 105 4.03 -18.15 11.94
C GLU A 105 5.28 -18.95 11.54
N LYS A 106 5.44 -20.17 12.08
CA LYS A 106 6.53 -21.08 11.70
C LYS A 106 6.50 -21.41 10.19
N TYR A 107 5.33 -21.67 9.63
CA TYR A 107 5.19 -21.88 8.18
C TYR A 107 5.54 -20.60 7.40
N LYS A 108 5.02 -19.44 7.80
CA LYS A 108 5.27 -18.16 7.12
C LYS A 108 6.76 -17.85 7.05
N ASN A 109 7.47 -18.00 8.17
CA ASN A 109 8.92 -17.76 8.22
C ASN A 109 9.66 -18.73 7.29
N ALA A 110 9.38 -20.04 7.39
CA ALA A 110 10.03 -21.03 6.53
C ALA A 110 9.68 -20.88 5.03
N ALA A 111 8.47 -20.40 4.72
CA ALA A 111 8.03 -20.19 3.35
C ALA A 111 8.79 -19.05 2.66
N ARG A 112 9.23 -18.02 3.41
CA ARG A 112 10.05 -16.93 2.84
C ARG A 112 11.38 -17.46 2.31
N ASP A 113 11.97 -18.42 3.00
CA ASP A 113 13.29 -18.97 2.64
C ASP A 113 13.19 -20.04 1.54
N VAL A 114 12.13 -20.86 1.57
CA VAL A 114 12.01 -22.04 0.69
C VAL A 114 11.17 -21.78 -0.55
N LEU A 115 10.09 -21.00 -0.44
CA LEU A 115 9.19 -20.71 -1.55
C LEU A 115 9.53 -19.34 -2.12
N THR A 116 10.53 -19.26 -2.99
CA THR A 116 10.69 -18.09 -3.85
C THR A 116 9.43 -17.98 -4.74
N PRO A 117 8.62 -16.90 -4.66
CA PRO A 117 7.33 -16.85 -5.34
C PRO A 117 7.49 -17.02 -6.85
N LYS A 118 6.86 -18.04 -7.46
CA LYS A 118 7.04 -18.31 -8.91
C LYS A 118 6.42 -17.25 -9.81
N VAL A 119 5.41 -16.53 -9.35
CA VAL A 119 4.62 -15.55 -10.12
C VAL A 119 4.66 -14.21 -9.41
N GLY A 120 5.30 -13.22 -10.04
CA GLY A 120 5.44 -11.86 -9.51
C GLY A 120 6.12 -11.79 -8.14
N TYR A 121 6.48 -10.58 -7.73
CA TYR A 121 6.37 -10.28 -6.30
C TYR A 121 4.87 -10.35 -6.00
N GLY A 122 4.42 -10.96 -4.90
CA GLY A 122 2.99 -11.07 -4.56
C GLY A 122 2.36 -9.71 -4.21
N LEU A 123 2.64 -8.69 -5.01
CA LEU A 123 2.46 -7.27 -4.75
C LEU A 123 0.99 -6.93 -4.57
N VAL A 124 0.10 -7.55 -5.36
CA VAL A 124 -1.35 -7.38 -5.20
C VAL A 124 -1.82 -7.84 -3.83
N ASP A 125 -1.39 -9.02 -3.40
CA ASP A 125 -1.78 -9.57 -2.10
C ASP A 125 -1.16 -8.78 -0.96
N GLU A 126 0.07 -8.28 -1.14
CA GLU A 126 0.73 -7.39 -0.19
C GLU A 126 0.02 -6.04 -0.05
N LEU A 127 -0.36 -5.41 -1.16
CA LEU A 127 -1.14 -4.17 -1.18
C LEU A 127 -2.50 -4.37 -0.51
N LYS A 128 -3.22 -5.45 -0.84
CA LYS A 128 -4.50 -5.78 -0.19
C LYS A 128 -4.33 -6.00 1.32
N ARG A 129 -3.29 -6.72 1.76
CA ARG A 129 -2.98 -6.90 3.20
C ARG A 129 -2.63 -5.57 3.90
N ALA A 130 -2.02 -4.63 3.19
CA ALA A 130 -1.75 -3.28 3.69
C ALA A 130 -3.00 -2.37 3.71
N GLY A 131 -4.15 -2.89 3.25
CA GLY A 131 -5.44 -2.21 3.24
C GLY A 131 -5.65 -1.32 2.02
N PHE A 132 -4.92 -1.54 0.93
CA PHE A 132 -5.18 -0.86 -0.34
C PHE A 132 -6.31 -1.53 -1.10
N TRP A 133 -7.22 -0.72 -1.63
CA TRP A 133 -8.11 -1.12 -2.70
C TRP A 133 -7.32 -1.16 -4.02
N VAL A 134 -7.07 -2.37 -4.54
CA VAL A 134 -6.30 -2.57 -5.77
C VAL A 134 -7.26 -2.78 -6.93
N GLN A 135 -7.24 -1.86 -7.90
CA GLN A 135 -8.04 -1.93 -9.12
C GLN A 135 -7.15 -2.27 -10.32
N PHE A 136 -7.56 -3.27 -11.08
CA PHE A 136 -6.90 -3.64 -12.33
C PHE A 136 -7.38 -2.73 -13.45
N VAL A 137 -6.43 -2.23 -14.23
CA VAL A 137 -6.70 -1.38 -15.40
C VAL A 137 -6.22 -2.11 -16.66
N SER A 138 -6.80 -1.76 -17.82
CA SER A 138 -6.39 -2.31 -19.11
C SER A 138 -4.90 -2.05 -19.38
N ASP A 139 -4.27 -2.93 -20.16
CA ASP A 139 -2.85 -2.84 -20.50
C ASP A 139 -2.50 -1.75 -21.53
N LYS A 140 -3.45 -0.86 -21.88
CA LYS A 140 -3.18 0.28 -22.75
C LYS A 140 -2.19 1.24 -22.05
N PRO A 141 -1.25 1.85 -22.78
CA PRO A 141 -0.38 2.88 -22.21
C PRO A 141 -1.24 3.99 -21.58
N GLN A 142 -0.77 4.53 -20.45
CA GLN A 142 -1.43 5.59 -19.68
C GLN A 142 -2.82 5.28 -19.10
N ALA A 143 -3.39 4.08 -19.31
CA ALA A 143 -4.72 3.78 -18.80
C ALA A 143 -4.80 3.90 -17.27
N ALA A 144 -3.76 3.46 -16.56
CA ALA A 144 -3.66 3.65 -15.10
C ALA A 144 -3.61 5.14 -14.71
N ASN A 145 -2.91 5.98 -15.49
CA ASN A 145 -2.81 7.42 -15.23
C ASN A 145 -4.16 8.11 -15.43
N THR A 146 -4.87 7.78 -16.51
CA THR A 146 -6.21 8.34 -16.78
C THR A 146 -7.19 8.02 -15.67
N VAL A 147 -7.27 6.74 -15.27
CA VAL A 147 -8.20 6.31 -14.21
C VAL A 147 -7.80 6.90 -12.85
N LEU A 148 -6.50 6.97 -12.55
CA LEU A 148 -6.03 7.59 -11.31
C LEU A 148 -6.37 9.09 -11.27
N ARG A 149 -6.17 9.80 -12.40
CA ARG A 149 -6.52 11.22 -12.52
C ARG A 149 -8.02 11.45 -12.33
N GLU A 150 -8.86 10.67 -13.00
CA GLU A 150 -10.32 10.76 -12.86
C GLU A 150 -10.75 10.55 -11.40
N HIS A 151 -10.22 9.51 -10.75
CA HIS A 151 -10.48 9.26 -9.34
C HIS A 151 -10.03 10.41 -8.43
N MET A 152 -8.85 11.00 -8.70
CA MET A 152 -8.37 12.14 -7.94
C MET A 152 -9.30 13.34 -8.07
N VAL A 153 -9.80 13.64 -9.27
CA VAL A 153 -10.76 14.74 -9.49
C VAL A 153 -12.08 14.48 -8.75
N GLU A 154 -12.64 13.27 -8.82
CA GLU A 154 -13.84 12.90 -8.06
C GLU A 154 -13.63 13.06 -6.54
N MET A 155 -12.46 12.66 -6.04
CA MET A 155 -12.08 12.83 -4.65
C MET A 155 -12.00 14.31 -4.24
N LEU A 156 -11.48 15.17 -5.12
CA LEU A 156 -11.43 16.62 -4.92
C LEU A 156 -12.84 17.25 -4.91
N ASP A 157 -13.72 16.84 -5.81
CA ASP A 157 -15.09 17.35 -5.91
C ASP A 157 -15.93 16.97 -4.68
N SER A 158 -15.68 15.80 -4.12
CA SER A 158 -16.41 15.32 -2.96
C SER A 158 -16.19 16.17 -1.69
N LYS A 159 -15.14 17.01 -1.60
CA LYS A 159 -14.73 17.76 -0.38
C LYS A 159 -14.52 16.90 0.88
N HIS A 160 -14.28 15.60 0.72
CA HIS A 160 -14.07 14.68 1.86
C HIS A 160 -12.59 14.44 2.21
N ALA A 161 -11.68 15.11 1.50
CA ALA A 161 -10.25 14.97 1.68
C ALA A 161 -9.59 16.34 1.85
N ASP A 162 -8.72 16.36 2.83
CA ASP A 162 -8.00 17.52 3.37
C ASP A 162 -6.52 17.48 2.89
N CYS A 163 -6.03 16.26 2.58
CA CYS A 163 -4.68 16.00 2.09
C CYS A 163 -4.69 14.85 1.07
N VAL A 164 -3.87 14.97 0.02
CA VAL A 164 -3.66 13.97 -1.03
C VAL A 164 -2.19 13.56 -1.04
N VAL A 165 -1.95 12.25 -0.92
CA VAL A 165 -0.60 11.67 -1.04
C VAL A 165 -0.52 10.88 -2.34
N LEU A 166 0.25 11.37 -3.30
CA LEU A 166 0.49 10.73 -4.59
C LEU A 166 1.85 10.02 -4.59
N VAL A 167 1.88 8.77 -5.05
CA VAL A 167 3.11 7.99 -5.24
C VAL A 167 3.29 7.78 -6.73
N SER A 168 4.08 8.64 -7.38
CA SER A 168 4.30 8.60 -8.83
C SER A 168 5.48 9.48 -9.24
N ASP A 169 6.20 9.06 -10.27
CA ASP A 169 7.24 9.85 -10.96
C ASP A 169 6.74 10.55 -12.22
N ASP A 170 5.49 10.29 -12.60
CA ASP A 170 4.92 10.71 -13.88
C ASP A 170 4.43 12.16 -13.85
N SER A 171 4.93 13.00 -14.75
CA SER A 171 4.56 14.41 -14.86
C SER A 171 3.11 14.64 -15.28
N ASP A 172 2.40 13.62 -15.78
CA ASP A 172 0.99 13.70 -16.19
C ASP A 172 0.04 14.13 -15.05
N PHE A 173 0.48 14.05 -13.79
CA PHE A 173 -0.32 14.45 -12.62
C PHE A 173 -0.15 15.90 -12.17
N VAL A 174 0.72 16.68 -12.82
CA VAL A 174 1.00 18.08 -12.46
C VAL A 174 -0.27 18.94 -12.41
N ASP A 175 -1.15 18.79 -13.40
CA ASP A 175 -2.37 19.59 -13.48
C ASP A 175 -3.35 19.29 -12.34
N VAL A 176 -3.44 18.01 -11.95
CA VAL A 176 -4.31 17.56 -10.85
C VAL A 176 -3.78 18.04 -9.50
N LEU A 177 -2.47 18.03 -9.31
CA LEU A 177 -1.85 18.57 -8.10
C LEU A 177 -2.06 20.08 -7.98
N ARG A 178 -1.95 20.80 -9.11
CA ARG A 178 -2.22 22.25 -9.14
C ARG A 178 -3.68 22.55 -8.80
N GLU A 179 -4.62 21.78 -9.33
CA GLU A 179 -6.05 21.89 -9.01
C GLU A 179 -6.31 21.60 -7.53
N ALA A 180 -5.73 20.51 -6.99
CA ALA A 180 -5.87 20.16 -5.59
C ALA A 180 -5.38 21.29 -4.66
N ARG A 181 -4.24 21.89 -5.00
CA ARG A 181 -3.65 23.00 -4.25
C ARG A 181 -4.49 24.27 -4.32
N GLN A 182 -5.03 24.60 -5.50
CA GLN A 182 -5.94 25.74 -5.67
C GLN A 182 -7.22 25.59 -4.84
N ARG A 183 -7.65 24.35 -4.58
CA ARG A 183 -8.80 24.03 -3.72
C ARG A 183 -8.45 23.93 -2.24
N GLY A 184 -7.21 24.24 -1.85
CA GLY A 184 -6.76 24.26 -0.46
C GLY A 184 -6.36 22.91 0.13
N LEU A 185 -6.24 21.84 -0.68
CA LEU A 185 -5.75 20.56 -0.17
C LEU A 185 -4.24 20.57 -0.04
N THR A 186 -3.75 19.95 1.03
CA THR A 186 -2.31 19.68 1.17
C THR A 186 -1.90 18.56 0.21
N THR A 187 -0.91 18.81 -0.63
CA THR A 187 -0.43 17.86 -1.62
C THR A 187 0.94 17.32 -1.25
N VAL A 188 1.06 15.99 -1.16
CA VAL A 188 2.32 15.29 -0.86
C VAL A 188 2.66 14.36 -2.01
N VAL A 189 3.85 14.48 -2.59
CA VAL A 189 4.33 13.60 -3.66
C VAL A 189 5.48 12.73 -3.16
N VAL A 190 5.48 11.47 -3.59
CA VAL A 190 6.56 10.52 -3.32
C VAL A 190 7.05 9.97 -4.64
N GLY A 191 8.32 10.22 -4.96
CA GLY A 191 8.93 9.84 -6.23
C GLY A 191 10.40 10.24 -6.30
N ASP A 192 11.14 9.58 -7.19
CA ASP A 192 12.55 9.87 -7.51
C ASP A 192 12.72 10.61 -8.85
N SER A 193 11.64 11.20 -9.39
CA SER A 193 11.66 11.94 -10.66
C SER A 193 12.71 13.06 -10.68
N LYS A 194 13.55 13.05 -11.74
CA LYS A 194 14.66 13.99 -11.92
C LYS A 194 14.22 15.36 -12.42
N ASP A 195 13.12 15.41 -13.15
CA ASP A 195 12.66 16.64 -13.83
C ASP A 195 12.04 17.66 -12.87
N GLY A 196 11.68 17.21 -11.67
CA GLY A 196 11.20 18.07 -10.59
C GLY A 196 9.86 18.77 -10.85
N SER A 197 9.17 18.44 -11.95
CA SER A 197 7.92 19.09 -12.34
C SER A 197 6.80 18.85 -11.32
N LEU A 198 6.65 17.62 -10.83
CA LEU A 198 5.72 17.31 -9.74
C LEU A 198 6.11 18.02 -8.43
N LYS A 199 7.42 18.13 -8.16
CA LYS A 199 7.98 18.76 -6.96
C LYS A 199 7.57 20.22 -6.84
N ARG A 200 7.56 20.94 -7.97
CA ARG A 200 7.17 22.36 -8.02
C ARG A 200 5.68 22.60 -7.76
N CYS A 201 4.85 21.56 -7.95
CA CYS A 201 3.41 21.66 -7.85
C CYS A 201 2.85 21.04 -6.57
N ALA A 202 3.67 20.32 -5.79
CA ALA A 202 3.32 19.76 -4.51
C ALA A 202 3.78 20.66 -3.33
N ASP A 203 3.10 20.57 -2.20
CA ASP A 203 3.49 21.28 -0.97
C ASP A 203 4.66 20.57 -0.26
N VAL A 204 4.71 19.23 -0.38
CA VAL A 204 5.74 18.39 0.24
C VAL A 204 6.15 17.28 -0.73
N GLU A 205 7.42 16.93 -0.72
CA GLU A 205 7.95 15.91 -1.59
C GLU A 205 8.95 15.01 -0.86
N PHE A 206 8.96 13.72 -1.18
CA PHE A 206 9.93 12.77 -0.66
C PHE A 206 10.45 11.83 -1.74
N SER A 207 11.77 11.68 -1.79
CA SER A 207 12.40 10.57 -2.51
C SER A 207 12.19 9.23 -1.79
N TRP A 208 12.29 8.13 -2.51
CA TRP A 208 12.19 6.79 -1.90
C TRP A 208 13.27 6.57 -0.84
N GLN A 209 14.47 7.10 -1.06
CA GLN A 209 15.56 7.05 -0.08
C GLN A 209 15.18 7.76 1.23
N GLU A 210 14.53 8.91 1.13
CA GLU A 210 14.11 9.69 2.31
C GLU A 210 12.96 9.04 3.06
N ILE A 211 12.07 8.36 2.35
CA ILE A 211 11.04 7.51 2.96
C ILE A 211 11.68 6.37 3.76
N MET A 212 12.68 5.68 3.19
CA MET A 212 13.39 4.60 3.89
C MET A 212 14.14 5.11 5.13
N LEU A 213 14.70 6.32 5.06
CA LEU A 213 15.35 6.98 6.20
C LEU A 213 14.37 7.57 7.22
N GLY A 214 13.06 7.52 6.95
CA GLY A 214 12.01 7.98 7.86
C GLY A 214 11.84 9.51 7.94
N LYS A 215 12.39 10.28 6.99
CA LYS A 215 12.27 11.75 6.98
C LYS A 215 10.82 12.21 6.92
N ALA A 216 9.99 11.56 6.10
CA ALA A 216 8.58 11.91 5.97
C ALA A 216 7.79 11.83 7.28
N LYS A 217 8.15 10.93 8.20
CA LYS A 217 7.50 10.84 9.51
C LYS A 217 7.82 12.06 10.38
N LYS A 218 9.04 12.59 10.29
CA LYS A 218 9.48 13.76 11.04
C LYS A 218 8.86 15.03 10.46
N GLU A 219 8.87 15.15 9.15
CA GLU A 219 8.39 16.33 8.43
C GLU A 219 6.87 16.45 8.42
N ALA A 220 6.14 15.32 8.42
CA ALA A 220 4.69 15.32 8.56
C ALA A 220 4.22 16.13 9.79
N VAL A 221 4.93 16.06 10.92
CA VAL A 221 4.58 16.80 12.14
C VAL A 221 4.66 18.31 11.91
N LEU A 222 5.67 18.77 11.15
CA LEU A 222 5.86 20.19 10.83
C LEU A 222 4.82 20.69 9.83
N VAL A 223 4.51 19.87 8.82
CA VAL A 223 3.51 20.18 7.80
C VAL A 223 2.12 20.26 8.43
N MET A 224 1.76 19.30 9.30
CA MET A 224 0.51 19.32 10.06
C MET A 224 0.38 20.55 10.98
N GLY A 225 1.49 21.07 11.51
CA GLY A 225 1.51 22.31 12.29
C GLY A 225 1.13 23.52 11.42
N ARG A 226 1.88 23.75 10.34
CA ARG A 226 1.60 24.84 9.37
C ARG A 226 0.20 24.76 8.79
N TRP A 227 -0.27 23.56 8.52
CA TRP A 227 -1.59 23.30 7.98
C TRP A 227 -2.71 23.73 8.94
N LYS A 228 -2.60 23.37 10.23
CA LYS A 228 -3.56 23.78 11.25
C LYS A 228 -3.58 25.30 11.42
N ASP A 229 -2.42 25.95 11.35
CA ASP A 229 -2.28 27.40 11.52
C ASP A 229 -2.89 28.18 10.34
N GLN A 230 -2.77 27.66 9.11
CA GLN A 230 -3.31 28.28 7.91
C GLN A 230 -4.84 28.22 7.81
N HIS A 231 -5.49 27.25 8.48
CA HIS A 231 -6.95 27.07 8.51
C HIS A 231 -7.61 27.65 9.78
N VAL A 232 -6.86 28.33 10.66
CA VAL A 232 -7.44 29.06 11.81
C VAL A 232 -8.36 30.20 11.37
N PRO A 233 -8.01 31.03 10.36
CA PRO A 233 -8.87 32.14 9.92
C PRO A 233 -10.21 31.65 9.33
N GLU A 234 -10.18 30.66 8.43
CA GLU A 234 -11.39 30.12 7.78
C GLU A 234 -12.35 29.42 8.76
N ARG A 235 -11.82 28.83 9.85
CA ARG A 235 -12.66 28.26 10.92
C ARG A 235 -13.32 29.33 11.79
N LEU A 236 -12.63 30.44 12.03
CA LEU A 236 -13.16 31.58 12.77
C LEU A 236 -14.25 32.32 11.98
N GLU A 237 -14.05 32.53 10.68
CA GLU A 237 -15.04 33.17 9.80
C GLU A 237 -16.34 32.35 9.69
N ARG A 238 -16.25 31.01 9.76
CA ARG A 238 -17.44 30.14 9.80
C ARG A 238 -18.23 30.22 11.12
N THR A 239 -17.60 30.67 12.20
CA THR A 239 -18.26 30.81 13.52
C THR A 239 -18.85 32.20 13.74
N TYR A 240 -18.40 33.22 13.01
CA TYR A 240 -18.95 34.57 13.10
C TYR A 240 -20.10 34.75 12.10
N LYS A 241 -21.33 34.51 12.56
CA LYS A 241 -22.53 35.07 11.90
C LYS A 241 -22.78 36.45 12.52
N PRO A 242 -22.76 37.55 11.76
CA PRO A 242 -23.18 38.83 12.29
C PRO A 242 -24.69 38.74 12.58
N GLU A 243 -25.07 39.10 13.81
CA GLU A 243 -26.47 39.29 14.18
C GLU A 243 -26.99 40.48 13.35
N SER A 244 -27.89 40.20 12.41
CA SER A 244 -28.64 41.24 11.71
C SER A 244 -29.64 41.84 12.70
N GLU A 245 -29.54 43.16 12.86
CA GLU A 245 -30.39 44.01 13.67
C GLU A 245 -31.89 43.74 13.42
N GLU A 246 -32.64 43.74 14.52
CA GLU A 246 -34.09 43.57 14.56
C GLU A 246 -34.79 44.79 13.94
N ASP A 247 -35.47 44.61 12.81
CA ASP A 247 -36.43 45.60 12.31
C ASP A 247 -37.83 45.31 12.91
N GLU A 248 -38.20 46.11 13.92
CA GLU A 248 -39.59 46.37 14.29
C GLU A 248 -40.33 47.10 13.16
N SER A 249 -41.36 46.47 12.58
CA SER A 249 -42.67 47.07 12.25
C SER A 249 -43.47 46.16 11.31
N ASP A 250 -44.59 45.59 11.75
CA ASP A 250 -45.89 46.23 11.48
C ASP A 250 -47.09 45.46 12.01
N ILE A 251 -48.04 46.26 12.47
CA ILE A 251 -49.29 45.98 13.13
C ILE A 251 -50.35 45.47 12.12
N GLY A 252 -50.95 44.31 12.42
CA GLY A 252 -52.38 44.00 12.29
C GLY A 252 -53.08 44.07 10.92
N LYS A 253 -53.71 42.95 10.51
CA LYS A 253 -55.18 42.88 10.25
C LYS A 253 -55.67 41.45 10.03
N PHE A 254 -56.87 41.22 10.57
CA PHE A 254 -57.72 40.02 10.54
C PHE A 254 -58.38 39.74 9.19
N GLU A 255 -59.00 38.55 9.12
CA GLU A 255 -60.12 38.04 8.28
C GLU A 255 -59.69 36.87 7.35
N PHE A 256 -60.27 35.66 7.38
CA PHE A 256 -61.46 35.08 8.00
C PHE A 256 -61.16 33.60 8.33
#